data_AF-A0A382XBN5-F1
#
_entry.id   AF-A0A382XBN5-F1
#
_cell.length_a   1.000
_cell.length_b   1.000
_cell.length_c   1.000
_cell.angle_alpha   90.00
_cell.angle_beta   90.00
_cell.angle_gamma   90.00
#
_symmetry.space_group_name_H-M   'P 1'
#
loop_
_entity.id
_entity.type
_entity.pdbx_description
1 polymer ?
#
loop_
_entity_poly.entity_id
_entity_poly.type
_entity_poly.pdbx_seq_one_letter_code
_entity_poly.pdbx_strand_id
1 'polypeptide(L)'
;QSIYAFRGANYDNILQFPIRNKATEVFRLETNYRSTPQILDLTNASIEQNKEQHKKVLRAERADGMLPAHVPCNFPEQEAEFVAERILQLRDEGVALSDIAVLYRAHSHRLSVETTLLRYDIPYEVRGGLRFFQQAHIKDLVAHLRLVDNPRDEVAFRRVLLLQPGIGNVTANRIWNAVTTQTSESDALVGAFENMDIAGLLPSKARACWPEFVKTIREIHAFREDPETAISIVLDSGYREYVLAKFDNSESRIEDLQQLAIFAGQYDSLN
;
A
#
# COMPACT_ATOMS: atom_id res chain seq x y z
N GLN A 1 1.17 -27.35 1.36
CA GLN A 1 1.44 -25.92 1.64
C GLN A 1 2.31 -25.30 0.54
N SER A 2 2.15 -25.70 -0.73
CA SER A 2 2.84 -25.04 -1.85
C SER A 2 1.98 -23.87 -2.29
N ILE A 3 2.45 -22.64 -2.07
CA ILE A 3 1.70 -21.41 -2.37
C ILE A 3 2.40 -20.52 -3.41
N TYR A 4 3.53 -20.97 -3.96
CA TYR A 4 4.38 -20.19 -4.88
C TYR A 4 4.34 -20.68 -6.33
N ALA A 5 3.23 -21.30 -6.77
CA ALA A 5 3.12 -21.83 -8.13
C ALA A 5 3.30 -20.75 -9.20
N PHE A 6 2.81 -19.54 -8.95
CA PHE A 6 3.00 -18.36 -9.81
C PHE A 6 4.47 -17.92 -9.95
N ARG A 7 5.37 -18.41 -9.09
CA ARG A 7 6.83 -18.21 -9.18
C ARG A 7 7.56 -19.46 -9.69
N GLY A 8 6.85 -20.42 -10.26
CA GLY A 8 7.41 -21.65 -10.84
C GLY A 8 7.55 -22.82 -9.87
N ALA A 9 7.05 -22.72 -8.63
CA ALA A 9 7.06 -23.86 -7.71
C ALA A 9 6.04 -24.93 -8.14
N ASN A 10 6.49 -26.16 -8.38
CA ASN A 10 5.60 -27.27 -8.73
C ASN A 10 5.37 -28.21 -7.52
N TYR A 11 4.12 -28.36 -7.09
CA TYR A 11 3.74 -29.27 -5.99
C TYR A 11 3.91 -30.75 -6.35
N ASP A 12 3.92 -31.10 -7.65
CA ASP A 12 4.16 -32.48 -8.10
C ASP A 12 5.53 -33.00 -7.67
N ASN A 13 6.49 -32.11 -7.46
CA ASN A 13 7.83 -32.51 -7.04
C ASN A 13 7.82 -33.31 -5.73
N ILE A 14 6.94 -32.95 -4.78
CA ILE A 14 6.80 -33.72 -3.53
C ILE A 14 5.88 -34.91 -3.72
N LEU A 15 4.78 -34.78 -4.48
CA LEU A 15 3.81 -35.87 -4.68
C LEU A 15 4.43 -37.07 -5.42
N GLN A 16 5.26 -36.79 -6.42
CA GLN A 16 5.92 -37.78 -7.26
C GLN A 16 7.25 -38.28 -6.67
N PHE A 17 7.70 -37.72 -5.53
CA PHE A 17 8.99 -38.06 -4.95
C PHE A 17 9.14 -39.57 -4.66
N PRO A 18 8.16 -40.26 -4.05
CA PRO A 18 8.27 -41.70 -3.79
C PRO A 18 8.26 -42.55 -5.08
N ILE A 19 7.60 -42.07 -6.14
CA ILE A 19 7.54 -42.75 -7.44
C ILE A 19 8.89 -42.64 -8.16
N ARG A 20 9.51 -41.47 -8.11
CA ARG A 20 10.83 -41.20 -8.71
C ARG A 20 11.96 -41.86 -7.92
N ASN A 21 11.80 -42.03 -6.61
CA ASN A 21 12.83 -42.58 -5.71
C ASN A 21 12.30 -43.80 -4.94
N LYS A 22 12.35 -44.97 -5.60
CA LYS A 22 11.72 -46.22 -5.11
C LYS A 22 12.19 -46.74 -3.75
N ALA A 23 13.37 -46.31 -3.28
CA ALA A 23 13.92 -46.69 -1.97
C ALA A 23 13.58 -45.71 -0.83
N THR A 24 12.69 -44.73 -1.08
CA THR A 24 12.35 -43.70 -0.09
C THR A 24 11.32 -44.19 0.92
N GLU A 25 11.57 -43.95 2.20
CA GLU A 25 10.58 -44.13 3.27
C GLU A 25 9.74 -42.86 3.46
N VAL A 26 8.42 -43.02 3.63
CA VAL A 26 7.48 -41.90 3.77
C VAL A 26 6.95 -41.85 5.20
N PHE A 27 7.32 -40.81 5.93
CA PHE A 27 6.81 -40.53 7.26
C PHE A 27 5.76 -39.41 7.22
N ARG A 28 4.59 -39.64 7.82
CA ARG A 28 3.53 -38.64 7.93
C ARG A 28 3.47 -38.10 9.35
N LEU A 29 3.64 -36.79 9.48
CA LEU A 29 3.43 -36.08 10.74
C LEU A 29 1.99 -35.56 10.78
N GLU A 30 1.18 -36.15 11.66
CA GLU A 30 -0.26 -35.87 11.79
C GLU A 30 -0.61 -35.15 13.09
N THR A 31 0.25 -35.22 14.11
CA THR A 31 0.05 -34.49 15.36
C THR A 31 0.45 -33.01 15.20
N ASN A 32 -0.46 -32.10 15.52
CA ASN A 32 -0.26 -30.67 15.48
C ASN A 32 -0.22 -30.10 16.90
N TYR A 33 0.90 -29.46 17.22
CA TYR A 33 1.16 -28.87 18.54
C TYR A 33 0.85 -27.37 18.61
N ARG A 34 0.44 -26.75 17.50
CA ARG A 34 0.25 -25.30 17.36
C ARG A 34 -1.21 -24.88 17.53
N SER A 35 -2.14 -25.59 16.93
CA SER A 35 -3.53 -25.16 16.81
C SER A 35 -4.44 -25.98 17.70
N THR A 36 -5.56 -25.38 18.12
CA THR A 36 -6.63 -26.07 18.84
C THR A 36 -7.41 -26.99 17.90
N PRO A 37 -8.17 -27.97 18.44
CA PRO A 37 -9.02 -28.84 17.64
C PRO A 37 -9.93 -28.05 16.69
N GLN A 38 -10.58 -26.99 17.17
CA GLN A 38 -11.55 -26.18 16.42
C GLN A 38 -10.94 -25.52 15.17
N ILE A 39 -9.70 -25.04 15.26
CA ILE A 39 -8.97 -24.45 14.12
C ILE A 39 -8.56 -25.55 13.12
N LEU A 40 -8.13 -26.72 13.64
CA LEU A 40 -7.73 -27.84 12.78
C LEU A 40 -8.92 -28.47 12.06
N ASP A 41 -10.08 -28.54 12.68
CA ASP A 41 -11.29 -29.07 12.06
C ASP A 41 -11.67 -28.24 10.83
N LEU A 42 -11.67 -26.91 10.95
CA LEU A 42 -11.86 -26.01 9.82
C LEU A 42 -10.79 -26.22 8.73
N THR A 43 -9.52 -26.37 9.14
CA THR A 43 -8.40 -26.56 8.20
C THR A 43 -8.50 -27.89 7.45
N ASN A 44 -8.84 -28.98 8.16
CA ASN A 44 -9.01 -30.32 7.60
C ASN A 44 -10.20 -30.36 6.64
N ALA A 45 -11.34 -29.74 7.01
CA ALA A 45 -12.51 -29.65 6.14
C ALA A 45 -12.22 -28.86 4.86
N SER A 46 -11.46 -27.76 4.97
CA SER A 46 -11.05 -26.95 3.81
C SER A 46 -10.12 -27.71 2.86
N ILE A 47 -9.07 -28.36 3.39
CA ILE A 47 -8.07 -29.03 2.56
C ILE A 47 -8.60 -30.31 1.89
N GLU A 48 -9.61 -30.95 2.47
CA GLU A 48 -10.22 -32.17 1.91
C GLU A 48 -10.79 -31.96 0.50
N GLN A 49 -11.18 -30.72 0.16
CA GLN A 49 -11.71 -30.37 -1.16
C GLN A 49 -10.64 -30.39 -2.28
N ASN A 50 -9.35 -30.46 -1.94
CA ASN A 50 -8.30 -30.53 -2.94
C ASN A 50 -8.25 -31.91 -3.63
N LYS A 51 -8.28 -31.91 -4.97
CA LYS A 51 -8.27 -33.14 -5.79
C LYS A 51 -6.95 -33.90 -5.70
N GLU A 52 -5.82 -33.19 -5.74
CA GLU A 52 -4.48 -33.78 -5.76
C GLU A 52 -3.72 -33.44 -4.48
N GLN A 53 -3.56 -34.43 -3.61
CA GLN A 53 -2.88 -34.26 -2.34
C GLN A 53 -2.44 -35.60 -1.74
N HIS A 54 -1.45 -35.55 -0.83
CA HIS A 54 -1.27 -36.61 0.14
C HIS A 54 -2.33 -36.48 1.24
N LYS A 55 -3.33 -37.37 1.20
CA LYS A 55 -4.35 -37.43 2.24
C LYS A 55 -3.71 -37.66 3.61
N LYS A 56 -4.04 -36.78 4.55
CA LYS A 56 -3.70 -36.87 5.97
C LYS A 56 -4.71 -36.05 6.75
N VAL A 57 -4.96 -36.44 7.99
CA VAL A 57 -5.82 -35.70 8.92
C VAL A 57 -4.95 -35.21 10.06
N LEU A 58 -4.96 -33.90 10.32
CA LEU A 58 -4.21 -33.34 11.44
C LEU A 58 -5.02 -33.48 12.74
N ARG A 59 -4.36 -33.92 13.82
CA ARG A 59 -4.96 -34.04 15.16
C ARG A 59 -4.26 -33.08 16.12
N ALA A 60 -5.03 -32.32 16.89
CA ALA A 60 -4.49 -31.37 17.86
C ALA A 60 -3.98 -32.09 19.12
N GLU A 61 -2.84 -31.64 19.64
CA GLU A 61 -2.37 -31.97 21.00
C GLU A 61 -2.90 -30.95 22.03
N ARG A 62 -3.22 -29.73 21.59
CA ARG A 62 -3.72 -28.68 22.47
C ARG A 62 -5.14 -28.98 22.93
N ALA A 63 -5.46 -28.46 24.12
CA ALA A 63 -6.82 -28.46 24.63
C ALA A 63 -7.76 -27.65 23.73
N ASP A 64 -9.07 -27.85 23.95
CA ASP A 64 -10.11 -27.09 23.28
C ASP A 64 -9.95 -25.58 23.45
N GLY A 65 -10.32 -24.85 22.41
CA GLY A 65 -10.36 -23.41 22.41
C GLY A 65 -11.60 -22.86 21.73
N MET A 66 -11.56 -21.57 21.40
CA MET A 66 -12.67 -20.90 20.72
C MET A 66 -12.84 -21.39 19.29
N LEU A 67 -14.10 -21.45 18.85
CA LEU A 67 -14.42 -21.68 17.45
C LEU A 67 -13.96 -20.49 16.60
N PRO A 68 -13.41 -20.73 15.39
CA PRO A 68 -13.18 -19.67 14.42
C PRO A 68 -14.47 -18.91 14.13
N ALA A 69 -14.43 -17.59 14.28
CA ALA A 69 -15.56 -16.72 13.97
C ALA A 69 -15.50 -16.29 12.49
N HIS A 70 -16.67 -16.20 11.86
CA HIS A 70 -16.85 -15.59 10.54
C HIS A 70 -17.78 -14.39 10.70
N VAL A 71 -17.29 -13.21 10.35
CA VAL A 71 -18.01 -11.94 10.54
C VAL A 71 -18.16 -11.26 9.18
N PRO A 72 -19.35 -11.31 8.56
CA PRO A 72 -19.58 -10.65 7.29
C PRO A 72 -19.63 -9.13 7.48
N CYS A 73 -18.89 -8.40 6.64
CA CYS A 73 -18.88 -6.95 6.60
C CYS A 73 -19.33 -6.48 5.22
N ASN A 74 -20.01 -5.33 5.15
CA ASN A 74 -20.51 -4.79 3.90
C ASN A 74 -19.44 -4.01 3.13
N PHE A 75 -18.49 -3.40 3.85
CA PHE A 75 -17.46 -2.54 3.29
C PHE A 75 -16.08 -2.81 3.95
N PRO A 76 -14.96 -2.59 3.25
CA PRO A 76 -13.62 -2.76 3.80
C PRO A 76 -13.33 -1.94 5.06
N GLU A 77 -13.94 -0.77 5.20
CA GLU A 77 -13.81 0.11 6.35
C GLU A 77 -14.46 -0.52 7.59
N GLN A 78 -15.64 -1.10 7.42
CA GLN A 78 -16.34 -1.83 8.49
C GLN A 78 -15.54 -3.05 8.94
N GLU A 79 -14.92 -3.78 7.99
CA GLU A 79 -14.04 -4.90 8.31
C GLU A 79 -12.83 -4.43 9.13
N ALA A 80 -12.18 -3.34 8.72
CA ALA A 80 -11.03 -2.79 9.42
C ALA A 80 -11.38 -2.28 10.83
N GLU A 81 -12.55 -1.64 10.98
CA GLU A 81 -13.08 -1.19 12.28
C GLU A 81 -13.33 -2.37 13.21
N PHE A 82 -14.02 -3.41 12.72
CA PHE A 82 -14.26 -4.62 13.49
C PHE A 82 -12.94 -5.27 13.94
N VAL A 83 -11.94 -5.34 13.06
CA VAL A 83 -10.61 -5.87 13.41
C VAL A 83 -9.94 -5.02 14.49
N ALA A 84 -9.95 -3.69 14.37
CA ALA A 84 -9.35 -2.80 15.35
C ALA A 84 -10.04 -2.92 16.73
N GLU A 85 -11.38 -2.91 16.76
CA GLU A 85 -12.15 -3.12 17.98
C GLU A 85 -11.84 -4.46 18.64
N ARG A 86 -11.74 -5.54 17.86
CA ARG A 86 -11.41 -6.86 18.40
C ARG A 86 -9.98 -6.93 18.93
N ILE A 87 -9.02 -6.25 18.29
CA ILE A 87 -7.64 -6.13 18.79
C ILE A 87 -7.64 -5.43 20.15
N LEU A 88 -8.35 -4.31 20.28
CA LEU A 88 -8.45 -3.56 21.54
C LEU A 88 -9.11 -4.41 22.64
N GLN A 89 -10.19 -5.12 22.31
CA GLN A 89 -10.86 -6.00 23.25
C GLN A 89 -9.92 -7.12 23.73
N LEU A 90 -9.19 -7.78 22.83
CA LEU A 90 -8.21 -8.81 23.19
C LEU A 90 -7.06 -8.25 24.05
N ARG A 91 -6.60 -7.04 23.75
CA ARG A 91 -5.61 -6.33 24.56
C ARG A 91 -6.13 -6.09 25.98
N ASP A 92 -7.38 -5.64 26.11
CA ASP A 92 -8.01 -5.39 27.40
C ASP A 92 -8.29 -6.69 28.18
N GLU A 93 -8.47 -7.82 27.48
CA GLU A 93 -8.50 -9.19 28.02
C GLU A 93 -7.09 -9.70 28.40
N GLY A 94 -6.02 -8.94 28.16
CA GLY A 94 -4.64 -9.24 28.55
C GLY A 94 -3.77 -9.89 27.47
N VAL A 95 -4.25 -10.01 26.24
CA VAL A 95 -3.45 -10.55 25.12
C VAL A 95 -2.44 -9.50 24.65
N ALA A 96 -1.16 -9.87 24.56
CA ALA A 96 -0.14 -8.97 24.05
C ALA A 96 -0.37 -8.69 22.56
N LEU A 97 -0.21 -7.43 22.13
CA LEU A 97 -0.37 -7.06 20.71
C LEU A 97 0.58 -7.84 19.79
N SER A 98 1.75 -8.26 20.29
CA SER A 98 2.71 -9.10 19.55
C SER A 98 2.19 -10.50 19.22
N ASP A 99 1.17 -10.96 19.93
CA ASP A 99 0.54 -12.28 19.73
C ASP A 99 -0.64 -12.22 18.75
N ILE A 100 -0.96 -11.03 18.23
CA ILE A 100 -2.03 -10.80 17.28
C ILE A 100 -1.44 -10.52 15.89
N ALA A 101 -1.95 -11.22 14.88
CA ALA A 101 -1.57 -11.02 13.49
C ALA A 101 -2.81 -10.85 12.61
N VAL A 102 -2.76 -9.85 11.74
CA VAL A 102 -3.77 -9.63 10.69
C VAL A 102 -3.18 -10.08 9.36
N LEU A 103 -3.85 -11.00 8.67
CA LEU A 103 -3.42 -11.56 7.39
C LEU A 103 -4.37 -11.13 6.28
N TYR A 104 -3.82 -10.69 5.16
CA TYR A 104 -4.57 -10.27 3.97
C TYR A 104 -3.98 -10.89 2.70
N ARG A 105 -4.80 -10.96 1.64
CA ARG A 105 -4.45 -11.64 0.39
C ARG A 105 -3.52 -10.84 -0.51
N ALA A 106 -3.75 -9.52 -0.60
CA ALA A 106 -3.05 -8.58 -1.47
C ALA A 106 -2.68 -7.32 -0.69
N HIS A 107 -1.57 -6.67 -1.06
CA HIS A 107 -1.08 -5.47 -0.35
C HIS A 107 -2.04 -4.29 -0.45
N SER A 108 -2.87 -4.23 -1.50
CA SER A 108 -3.93 -3.23 -1.64
C SER A 108 -4.93 -3.23 -0.48
N HIS A 109 -5.19 -4.38 0.15
CA HIS A 109 -6.15 -4.50 1.26
C HIS A 109 -5.66 -3.90 2.57
N ARG A 110 -4.37 -3.57 2.69
CA ARG A 110 -3.81 -3.08 3.96
C ARG A 110 -4.16 -1.62 4.24
N LEU A 111 -4.59 -0.84 3.24
CA LEU A 111 -4.83 0.60 3.41
C LEU A 111 -5.91 0.84 4.47
N SER A 112 -7.08 0.19 4.34
CA SER A 112 -8.17 0.32 5.31
C SER A 112 -7.74 -0.11 6.71
N VAL A 113 -7.01 -1.21 6.81
CA VAL A 113 -6.49 -1.75 8.08
C VAL A 113 -5.47 -0.80 8.71
N GLU A 114 -4.40 -0.42 8.00
CA GLU A 114 -3.33 0.45 8.52
C GLU A 114 -3.88 1.81 8.97
N THR A 115 -4.78 2.42 8.18
CA THR A 115 -5.38 3.71 8.54
C THR A 115 -6.28 3.60 9.76
N THR A 116 -7.07 2.54 9.86
CA THR A 116 -7.93 2.31 11.04
C THR A 116 -7.09 2.06 12.28
N LEU A 117 -6.05 1.22 12.21
CA LEU A 117 -5.14 1.00 13.33
C LEU A 117 -4.46 2.30 13.79
N LEU A 118 -4.06 3.17 12.86
CA LEU A 118 -3.54 4.50 13.20
C LEU A 118 -4.59 5.37 13.90
N ARG A 119 -5.82 5.39 13.40
CA ARG A 119 -6.93 6.18 13.98
C ARG A 119 -7.26 5.76 15.41
N TYR A 120 -7.13 4.48 15.72
CA TYR A 120 -7.33 3.92 17.07
C TYR A 120 -6.05 3.92 17.94
N ASP A 121 -4.96 4.54 17.48
CA ASP A 121 -3.64 4.57 18.16
C ASP A 121 -3.10 3.16 18.51
N ILE A 122 -3.35 2.17 17.64
CA ILE A 122 -2.88 0.79 17.81
C ILE A 122 -1.50 0.64 17.16
N PRO A 123 -0.44 0.30 17.91
CA PRO A 123 0.89 0.10 17.33
C PRO A 123 0.93 -1.18 16.50
N TYR A 124 1.48 -1.10 15.29
CA TYR A 124 1.62 -2.24 14.39
C TYR A 124 2.97 -2.27 13.63
N GLU A 125 3.34 -3.47 13.18
CA GLU A 125 4.44 -3.74 12.27
C GLU A 125 3.91 -4.42 11.00
N VAL A 126 4.38 -3.98 9.83
CA VAL A 126 4.10 -4.63 8.55
C VAL A 126 5.26 -5.57 8.22
N ARG A 127 4.98 -6.87 8.12
CA ARG A 127 5.98 -7.87 7.70
C ARG A 127 6.06 -7.94 6.16
N GLY A 128 7.27 -7.89 5.62
CA GLY A 128 7.51 -8.03 4.17
C GLY A 128 7.39 -6.73 3.36
N GLY A 129 7.37 -5.57 4.00
CA GLY A 129 7.33 -4.28 3.30
C GLY A 129 7.39 -3.07 4.23
N LEU A 130 7.38 -1.88 3.63
CA LEU A 130 7.18 -0.62 4.36
C LEU A 130 5.70 -0.39 4.63
N ARG A 131 5.38 0.37 5.69
CA ARG A 131 4.01 0.89 5.95
C ARG A 131 3.47 1.59 4.71
N PHE A 132 2.16 1.58 4.51
CA PHE A 132 1.53 2.11 3.30
C PHE A 132 2.02 3.53 2.96
N PHE A 133 1.85 4.48 3.88
CA PHE A 133 2.27 5.88 3.71
C PHE A 133 3.79 6.09 3.67
N GLN A 134 4.59 5.06 3.98
CA GLN A 134 6.05 5.14 3.90
C GLN A 134 6.59 4.83 2.50
N GLN A 135 5.78 4.24 1.63
CA GLN A 135 6.21 3.82 0.30
C GLN A 135 6.50 5.01 -0.61
N ALA A 136 7.52 4.83 -1.45
CA ALA A 136 8.01 5.91 -2.31
C ALA A 136 6.93 6.49 -3.21
N HIS A 137 6.12 5.63 -3.83
CA HIS A 137 5.13 6.06 -4.81
C HIS A 137 3.94 6.78 -4.17
N ILE A 138 3.54 6.36 -2.95
CA ILE A 138 2.54 7.05 -2.13
C ILE A 138 3.06 8.43 -1.71
N LYS A 139 4.31 8.52 -1.23
CA LYS A 139 4.90 9.81 -0.83
C LYS A 139 5.06 10.78 -1.99
N ASP A 140 5.41 10.29 -3.17
CA ASP A 140 5.51 11.08 -4.40
C ASP A 140 4.14 11.66 -4.76
N LEU A 141 3.07 10.85 -4.72
CA LEU A 141 1.72 11.32 -5.00
C LEU A 141 1.22 12.32 -3.94
N VAL A 142 1.36 11.99 -2.66
CA VAL A 142 0.95 12.88 -1.55
C VAL A 142 1.72 14.20 -1.58
N ALA A 143 2.96 14.22 -2.06
CA ALA A 143 3.72 15.46 -2.22
C ALA A 143 3.12 16.39 -3.30
N HIS A 144 2.47 15.87 -4.35
CA HIS A 144 1.74 16.73 -5.29
C HIS A 144 0.55 17.41 -4.63
N LEU A 145 -0.22 16.66 -3.83
CA LEU A 145 -1.37 17.17 -3.10
C LEU A 145 -0.95 18.21 -2.05
N ARG A 146 0.06 17.88 -1.23
CA ARG A 146 0.63 18.79 -0.22
C ARG A 146 1.20 20.06 -0.81
N LEU A 147 1.79 20.00 -2.00
CA LEU A 147 2.31 21.18 -2.69
C LEU A 147 1.18 22.14 -3.07
N VAL A 148 0.00 21.63 -3.42
CA VAL A 148 -1.18 22.43 -3.76
C VAL A 148 -1.85 22.99 -2.51
N ASP A 149 -1.98 22.17 -1.47
CA ASP A 149 -2.59 22.57 -0.21
C ASP A 149 -1.72 23.55 0.59
N ASN A 150 -0.43 23.23 0.73
CA ASN A 150 0.57 24.09 1.35
C ASN A 150 1.73 24.37 0.37
N PRO A 151 1.63 25.45 -0.41
CA PRO A 151 2.68 25.84 -1.34
C PRO A 151 4.02 26.21 -0.69
N ARG A 152 4.05 26.41 0.63
CA ARG A 152 5.29 26.64 1.41
C ARG A 152 5.92 25.35 1.93
N ASP A 153 5.41 24.18 1.57
CA ASP A 153 6.00 22.90 1.92
C ASP A 153 7.24 22.60 1.06
N GLU A 154 8.41 23.02 1.56
CA GLU A 154 9.70 22.80 0.89
C GLU A 154 9.97 21.31 0.60
N VAL A 155 9.54 20.42 1.50
CA VAL A 155 9.79 18.98 1.37
C VAL A 155 8.96 18.40 0.24
N ALA A 156 7.67 18.74 0.18
CA ALA A 156 6.78 18.35 -0.91
C ALA A 156 7.24 18.94 -2.25
N PHE A 157 7.56 20.23 -2.27
CA PHE A 157 8.05 20.95 -3.45
C PHE A 157 9.28 20.28 -4.06
N ARG A 158 10.32 20.06 -3.25
CA ARG A 158 11.56 19.41 -3.71
C ARG A 158 11.28 18.00 -4.21
N ARG A 159 10.44 17.23 -3.51
CA ARG A 159 10.11 15.85 -3.90
C ARG A 159 9.46 15.80 -5.28
N VAL A 160 8.48 16.66 -5.53
CA VAL A 160 7.77 16.75 -6.82
C VAL A 160 8.71 17.19 -7.94
N LEU A 161 9.54 18.21 -7.71
CA LEU A 161 10.50 18.69 -8.71
C LEU A 161 11.54 17.65 -9.11
N LEU A 162 12.00 16.82 -8.18
CA LEU A 162 12.96 15.76 -8.47
C LEU A 162 12.40 14.64 -9.37
N LEU A 163 11.08 14.59 -9.56
CA LEU A 163 10.45 13.70 -10.54
C LEU A 163 10.60 14.23 -11.97
N GLN A 164 10.84 15.54 -12.14
CA GLN A 164 10.95 16.16 -13.45
C GLN A 164 12.28 15.83 -14.14
N PRO A 165 12.27 15.51 -15.45
CA PRO A 165 13.47 15.06 -16.16
C PRO A 165 14.64 16.06 -16.09
N GLY A 166 15.75 15.63 -15.50
CA GLY A 166 16.99 16.42 -15.45
C GLY A 166 17.06 17.44 -14.31
N ILE A 167 16.05 17.50 -13.43
CA ILE A 167 16.11 18.32 -12.21
C ILE A 167 16.76 17.51 -11.08
N GLY A 168 17.92 17.95 -10.62
CA GLY A 168 18.57 17.44 -9.41
C GLY A 168 18.37 18.37 -8.21
N ASN A 169 18.87 17.97 -7.04
CA ASN A 169 18.74 18.72 -5.78
C ASN A 169 19.18 20.19 -5.90
N VAL A 170 20.28 20.47 -6.59
CA VAL A 170 20.80 21.85 -6.76
C VAL A 170 19.81 22.71 -7.53
N THR A 171 19.26 22.20 -8.64
CA THR A 171 18.29 22.91 -9.47
C THR A 171 16.97 23.10 -8.71
N ALA A 172 16.48 22.07 -8.02
CA ALA A 172 15.28 22.17 -7.21
C ALA A 172 15.39 23.26 -6.13
N ASN A 173 16.54 23.38 -5.46
CA ASN A 173 16.77 24.42 -4.45
C ASN A 173 16.81 25.82 -5.05
N ARG A 174 17.39 25.97 -6.24
CA ARG A 174 17.41 27.26 -6.94
C ARG A 174 16.00 27.70 -7.32
N ILE A 175 15.18 26.78 -7.84
CA ILE A 175 13.78 27.06 -8.18
C ILE A 175 13.00 27.41 -6.91
N TRP A 176 13.16 26.64 -5.83
CA TRP A 176 12.53 26.92 -4.54
C TRP A 176 12.82 28.33 -4.03
N ASN A 177 14.09 28.72 -4.01
CA ASN A 177 14.51 30.06 -3.57
C ASN A 177 13.94 31.16 -4.50
N ALA A 178 13.88 30.91 -5.80
CA ALA A 178 13.31 31.86 -6.76
C ALA A 178 11.80 32.06 -6.53
N VAL A 179 11.06 30.97 -6.28
CA VAL A 179 9.62 30.99 -6.02
C VAL A 179 9.31 31.69 -4.69
N THR A 180 9.96 31.26 -3.61
CA THR A 180 9.72 31.80 -2.25
C THR A 180 10.11 33.27 -2.08
N THR A 181 11.06 33.79 -2.86
CA THR A 181 11.45 35.21 -2.80
C THR A 181 10.50 36.13 -3.56
N GLN A 182 9.74 35.62 -4.53
CA GLN A 182 8.84 36.41 -5.37
C GLN A 182 7.37 36.32 -4.95
N THR A 183 7.00 35.44 -4.01
CA THR A 183 5.60 35.24 -3.61
C THR A 183 5.38 35.28 -2.10
N SER A 184 4.52 36.20 -1.67
CA SER A 184 4.15 36.42 -0.27
C SER A 184 2.89 35.67 0.17
N GLU A 185 2.11 35.06 -0.75
CA GLU A 185 0.82 34.41 -0.47
C GLU A 185 0.73 32.99 -1.06
N SER A 186 -0.13 32.15 -0.49
CA SER A 186 -0.35 30.74 -0.87
C SER A 186 -0.99 30.58 -2.25
N ASP A 187 -1.97 31.42 -2.62
CA ASP A 187 -2.58 31.40 -3.98
C ASP A 187 -1.59 31.80 -5.09
N ALA A 188 -0.42 32.32 -4.70
CA ALA A 188 0.55 32.82 -5.62
C ALA A 188 1.44 31.73 -6.23
N LEU A 189 1.42 30.47 -5.79
CA LEU A 189 2.38 29.47 -6.29
C LEU A 189 2.02 28.94 -7.69
N VAL A 190 0.74 28.69 -7.98
CA VAL A 190 0.28 28.38 -9.35
C VAL A 190 0.58 29.57 -10.26
N GLY A 191 0.24 30.77 -9.80
CA GLY A 191 0.59 32.02 -10.50
C GLY A 191 2.09 32.23 -10.66
N ALA A 192 2.92 31.80 -9.70
CA ALA A 192 4.38 31.89 -9.77
C ALA A 192 4.93 30.93 -10.82
N PHE A 193 4.43 29.71 -10.88
CA PHE A 193 4.83 28.76 -11.91
C PHE A 193 4.43 29.20 -13.33
N GLU A 194 3.34 29.96 -13.46
CA GLU A 194 2.85 30.51 -14.72
C GLU A 194 3.59 31.79 -15.15
N ASN A 195 3.85 32.71 -14.21
CA ASN A 195 4.32 34.06 -14.51
C ASN A 195 5.83 34.25 -14.33
N MET A 196 6.51 33.33 -13.65
CA MET A 196 7.94 33.48 -13.39
C MET A 196 8.74 33.02 -14.62
N ASP A 197 9.80 33.76 -14.95
CA ASP A 197 10.81 33.37 -15.94
C ASP A 197 11.71 32.25 -15.39
N ILE A 198 11.09 31.14 -14.96
CA ILE A 198 11.77 29.93 -14.48
C ILE A 198 12.39 29.18 -15.67
N ALA A 199 12.02 29.53 -16.90
CA ALA A 199 12.55 28.93 -18.11
C ALA A 199 14.09 28.96 -18.12
N GLY A 200 14.72 30.05 -17.66
CA GLY A 200 16.17 30.17 -17.52
C GLY A 200 16.80 29.24 -16.47
N LEU A 201 16.06 28.85 -15.44
CA LEU A 201 16.53 27.96 -14.35
C LEU A 201 16.35 26.48 -14.69
N LEU A 202 15.43 26.17 -15.61
CA LEU A 202 15.10 24.80 -16.00
C LEU A 202 16.09 24.23 -17.03
N PRO A 203 16.60 23.00 -16.82
CA PRO A 203 17.26 22.22 -17.87
C PRO A 203 16.38 22.08 -19.11
N SER A 204 16.98 21.89 -20.28
CA SER A 204 16.25 21.81 -21.57
C SER A 204 15.13 20.76 -21.58
N LYS A 205 15.37 19.58 -20.99
CA LYS A 205 14.36 18.51 -20.88
C LYS A 205 13.20 18.89 -19.95
N ALA A 206 13.51 19.43 -18.77
CA ALA A 206 12.49 19.90 -17.82
C ALA A 206 11.65 21.05 -18.39
N ARG A 207 12.28 21.96 -19.13
CA ARG A 207 11.61 23.10 -19.78
C ARG A 207 10.53 22.64 -20.77
N ALA A 208 10.75 21.53 -21.47
CA ALA A 208 9.77 20.97 -22.41
C ALA A 208 8.54 20.37 -21.70
N CYS A 209 8.73 19.77 -20.52
CA CYS A 209 7.65 19.17 -19.73
C CYS A 209 6.97 20.15 -18.74
N TRP A 210 7.57 21.32 -18.53
CA TRP A 210 7.11 22.30 -17.54
C TRP A 210 5.67 22.76 -17.74
N PRO A 211 5.19 23.07 -18.96
CA PRO A 211 3.80 23.51 -19.15
C PRO A 211 2.78 22.47 -18.69
N GLU A 212 3.05 21.17 -18.94
CA GLU A 212 2.17 20.09 -18.48
C GLU A 212 2.20 19.98 -16.95
N PHE A 213 3.39 20.07 -16.34
CA PHE A 213 3.51 20.09 -14.87
C PHE A 213 2.69 21.22 -14.23
N VAL A 214 2.78 22.45 -14.75
CA VAL A 214 2.01 23.60 -14.26
C VAL A 214 0.50 23.37 -14.43
N LYS A 215 0.10 22.82 -15.58
CA LYS A 215 -1.30 22.45 -15.85
C LYS A 215 -1.81 21.43 -14.83
N THR A 216 -1.03 20.39 -14.52
CA THR A 216 -1.39 19.38 -13.51
C THR A 216 -1.58 20.01 -12.13
N ILE A 217 -0.66 20.84 -11.68
CA ILE A 217 -0.78 21.54 -10.38
C ILE A 217 -2.03 22.42 -10.34
N ARG A 218 -2.36 23.11 -11.45
CA ARG A 218 -3.59 23.91 -11.57
C ARG A 218 -4.85 23.06 -11.49
N GLU A 219 -4.87 21.92 -12.20
CA GLU A 219 -6.00 21.00 -12.18
C GLU A 219 -6.21 20.41 -10.78
N ILE A 220 -5.15 19.96 -10.09
CA ILE A 220 -5.24 19.51 -8.69
C ILE A 220 -5.81 20.61 -7.79
N HIS A 221 -5.36 21.87 -7.95
CA HIS A 221 -5.88 23.00 -7.17
C HIS A 221 -7.36 23.29 -7.45
N ALA A 222 -7.82 23.11 -8.69
CA ALA A 222 -9.22 23.28 -9.06
C ALA A 222 -10.12 22.20 -8.47
N PHE A 223 -9.60 20.98 -8.29
CA PHE A 223 -10.31 19.84 -7.71
C PHE A 223 -9.90 19.54 -6.26
N ARG A 224 -9.41 20.53 -5.51
CA ARG A 224 -8.98 20.33 -4.11
C ARG A 224 -10.10 19.91 -3.14
N GLU A 225 -11.35 20.20 -3.51
CA GLU A 225 -12.57 19.78 -2.79
C GLU A 225 -13.09 18.42 -3.29
N ASP A 226 -12.30 17.72 -4.12
CA ASP A 226 -12.56 16.36 -4.59
C ASP A 226 -11.23 15.58 -4.59
N PRO A 227 -10.82 15.04 -3.42
CA PRO A 227 -9.54 14.36 -3.26
C PRO A 227 -9.34 13.17 -4.20
N GLU A 228 -10.40 12.41 -4.51
CA GLU A 228 -10.33 11.26 -5.42
C GLU A 228 -9.98 11.72 -6.83
N THR A 229 -10.66 12.75 -7.33
CA THR A 229 -10.37 13.35 -8.64
C THR A 229 -8.97 13.99 -8.66
N ALA A 230 -8.59 14.70 -7.60
CA ALA A 230 -7.24 15.29 -7.47
C ALA A 230 -6.13 14.23 -7.56
N ILE A 231 -6.30 13.07 -6.92
CA ILE A 231 -5.36 11.94 -7.01
C ILE A 231 -5.34 11.36 -8.43
N SER A 232 -6.50 11.22 -9.06
CA SER A 232 -6.61 10.71 -10.42
C SER A 232 -5.90 11.61 -11.44
N ILE A 233 -6.00 12.93 -11.27
CA ILE A 233 -5.25 13.92 -12.07
C ILE A 233 -3.74 13.71 -11.96
N VAL A 234 -3.21 13.47 -10.75
CA VAL A 234 -1.77 13.15 -10.56
C VAL A 234 -1.40 11.87 -11.31
N LEU A 235 -2.24 10.85 -11.28
CA LEU A 235 -1.94 9.59 -11.96
C LEU A 235 -1.91 9.75 -13.48
N ASP A 236 -2.83 10.55 -14.02
CA ASP A 236 -2.97 10.77 -15.45
C ASP A 236 -1.99 11.83 -16.00
N SER A 237 -1.28 12.56 -15.14
CA SER A 237 -0.30 13.59 -15.52
C SER A 237 1.06 13.05 -16.00
N GLY A 238 1.18 11.75 -16.29
CA GLY A 238 2.45 11.09 -16.59
C GLY A 238 3.09 10.35 -15.41
N TYR A 239 2.52 10.46 -14.21
CA TYR A 239 3.07 9.78 -13.03
C TYR A 239 2.87 8.27 -13.09
N ARG A 240 1.77 7.79 -13.69
CA ARG A 240 1.56 6.36 -13.97
C ARG A 240 2.70 5.79 -14.82
N GLU A 241 3.06 6.48 -15.90
CA GLU A 241 4.14 6.12 -16.82
C GLU A 241 5.50 6.13 -16.11
N TYR A 242 5.72 7.11 -15.23
CA TYR A 242 6.90 7.14 -14.37
C TYR A 242 7.00 5.90 -13.48
N VAL A 243 5.90 5.50 -12.84
CA VAL A 243 5.85 4.31 -11.99
C VAL A 243 6.12 3.04 -12.80
N LEU A 244 5.52 2.91 -13.99
CA LEU A 244 5.74 1.79 -14.92
C LEU A 244 7.19 1.68 -15.36
N ALA A 245 7.86 2.80 -15.63
CA ALA A 245 9.24 2.82 -16.09
C ALA A 245 10.27 2.61 -14.97
N LYS A 246 9.96 3.04 -13.74
CA LYS A 246 10.94 3.08 -12.63
C LYS A 246 10.94 1.83 -11.75
N PHE A 247 9.80 1.16 -11.58
CA PHE A 247 9.65 0.10 -10.57
C PHE A 247 9.33 -1.25 -11.22
N ASP A 248 10.06 -2.30 -10.83
CA ASP A 248 9.81 -3.67 -11.29
C ASP A 248 8.43 -4.20 -10.87
N ASN A 249 7.90 -3.75 -9.73
CA ASN A 249 6.59 -4.11 -9.21
C ASN A 249 5.54 -3.02 -9.46
N SER A 250 5.56 -2.42 -10.64
CA SER A 250 4.75 -1.24 -10.99
C SER A 250 3.24 -1.47 -10.89
N GLU A 251 2.72 -2.61 -11.33
CA GLU A 251 1.28 -2.93 -11.26
C GLU A 251 0.74 -2.83 -9.84
N SER A 252 1.38 -3.50 -8.87
CA SER A 252 1.00 -3.43 -7.46
C SER A 252 1.08 -2.01 -6.87
N ARG A 253 1.99 -1.16 -7.36
CA ARG A 253 2.09 0.22 -6.91
C ARG A 253 1.00 1.10 -7.51
N ILE A 254 0.59 0.81 -8.74
CA ILE A 254 -0.55 1.49 -9.37
C ILE A 254 -1.84 1.11 -8.64
N GLU A 255 -2.00 -0.16 -8.26
CA GLU A 255 -3.12 -0.60 -7.41
C GLU A 255 -3.12 0.14 -6.06
N ASP A 256 -1.97 0.26 -5.39
CA ASP A 256 -1.85 1.03 -4.14
C ASP A 256 -2.32 2.49 -4.33
N LEU A 257 -1.97 3.15 -5.45
CA LEU A 257 -2.39 4.53 -5.76
C LEU A 257 -3.88 4.64 -6.07
N GLN A 258 -4.45 3.65 -6.77
CA GLN A 258 -5.88 3.59 -7.05
C GLN A 258 -6.69 3.38 -5.77
N GLN A 259 -6.21 2.52 -4.87
CA GLN A 259 -6.83 2.36 -3.55
C GLN A 259 -6.78 3.64 -2.73
N LEU A 260 -5.66 4.39 -2.81
CA LEU A 260 -5.57 5.69 -2.16
C LEU A 260 -6.60 6.68 -2.72
N ALA A 261 -6.85 6.68 -4.04
CA ALA A 261 -7.87 7.53 -4.66
C ALA A 261 -9.28 7.21 -4.12
N ILE A 262 -9.67 5.93 -4.16
CA ILE A 262 -10.97 5.46 -3.66
C ILE A 262 -11.14 5.79 -2.17
N PHE A 263 -10.08 5.57 -1.37
CA PHE A 263 -10.09 5.91 0.05
C PHE A 263 -10.26 7.41 0.28
N ALA A 264 -9.60 8.24 -0.52
CA ALA A 264 -9.69 9.69 -0.41
C ALA A 264 -11.07 10.24 -0.79
N GLY A 265 -11.85 9.54 -1.62
CA GLY A 265 -13.23 9.91 -1.98
C GLY A 265 -14.21 9.92 -0.79
N GLN A 266 -13.78 9.45 0.39
CA GLN A 266 -14.54 9.55 1.64
C GLN A 266 -14.40 10.92 2.34
N TYR A 267 -13.51 11.79 1.84
CA TYR A 267 -13.21 13.10 2.43
C TYR A 267 -13.70 14.22 1.52
N ASP A 268 -14.19 15.31 2.12
CA ASP A 268 -14.75 16.45 1.40
C ASP A 268 -13.69 17.35 0.77
N SER A 269 -12.45 17.31 1.27
CA SER A 269 -11.36 18.18 0.77
C SER A 269 -9.99 17.60 1.08
N LEU A 270 -8.95 18.18 0.46
CA LEU A 270 -7.54 17.85 0.77
C LEU A 270 -7.08 18.31 2.17
N ASN A 271 -7.85 19.20 2.83
CA ASN A 271 -7.58 19.72 4.19
C ASN A 271 -8.15 18.83 5.30
#